data_AF-M7ATD7-F1
#
_entry.id   AF-M7ATD7-F1
#
_cell.length_a   1.000
_cell.length_b   1.000
_cell.length_c   1.000
_cell.angle_alpha   90.00
_cell.angle_beta   90.00
_cell.angle_gamma   90.00
#
_symmetry.space_group_name_H-M   'P 1'
#
loop_
_entity.id
_entity.type
_entity.pdbx_description
1 polymer ?
#
loop_
_entity_poly.entity_id
_entity_poly.type
_entity_poly.pdbx_seq_one_letter_code
_entity_poly.pdbx_strand_id
1 'polypeptide(L)'
;MGNVLGPVLDLHRPLRREEPLTNPGSFDELHRKCKEVFPQQMEGVKLIINKALSSHFQVTHTIHMSTVGQSSYHFNTTYVGDRQLSPTETFPMLVGDIDSGGSLNAQVLHLVAERIRTKAIFQTQQARFVTWQFDGELRGDDYTATLTLGNPDVLSQSVIVVAHFLQSVTSRLVLGGEMVYHRRPGEEGAIVTLAGKYTALKWVATLNIGYGGAHASYYHRANEQVQVGVELEANTRLQDTTFAFGYQLNLPQANMVFRGLLDSNWCVGGVLEKKLPPLPVTLALGAFLNHWKNRFHCGFSVIVG
;
A
#
# COMPACT_ATOMS: atom_id res chain seq x y z
N MET A 1 11.98 -54.99 -43.28
CA MET A 1 11.10 -53.82 -43.07
C MET A 1 10.70 -53.80 -41.60
N GLY A 2 11.06 -52.75 -40.85
CA GLY A 2 10.60 -52.58 -39.46
C GLY A 2 11.67 -52.06 -38.50
N ASN A 3 11.90 -50.75 -38.56
CA ASN A 3 12.70 -49.88 -37.67
C ASN A 3 12.34 -50.07 -36.16
N VAL A 4 13.30 -50.19 -35.23
CA VAL A 4 13.98 -49.11 -34.45
C VAL A 4 13.07 -48.45 -33.40
N LEU A 5 13.26 -48.76 -32.11
CA LEU A 5 13.57 -47.84 -30.98
C LEU A 5 13.31 -48.48 -29.61
N GLY A 6 14.35 -48.43 -28.76
CA GLY A 6 14.34 -48.89 -27.38
C GLY A 6 13.55 -47.97 -26.42
N PRO A 7 13.57 -48.28 -25.11
CA PRO A 7 12.70 -47.67 -24.12
C PRO A 7 13.07 -46.19 -23.93
N VAL A 8 12.08 -45.31 -24.11
CA VAL A 8 12.23 -43.90 -23.73
C VAL A 8 12.25 -43.83 -22.21
N LEU A 9 13.30 -43.22 -21.67
CA LEU A 9 13.53 -43.03 -20.25
C LEU A 9 12.36 -42.33 -19.57
N ASP A 10 11.75 -43.00 -18.61
CA ASP A 10 11.07 -42.37 -17.47
C ASP A 10 12.11 -41.60 -16.66
N LEU A 11 12.21 -40.29 -16.92
CA LEU A 11 13.04 -39.37 -16.16
C LEU A 11 12.24 -38.14 -15.73
N HIS A 12 11.10 -38.38 -15.07
CA HIS A 12 10.55 -37.42 -14.11
C HIS A 12 10.62 -38.03 -12.71
N ARG A 13 11.83 -37.91 -12.16
CA ARG A 13 12.14 -37.92 -10.74
C ARG A 13 10.97 -37.28 -9.96
N PRO A 14 10.45 -37.91 -8.89
CA PRO A 14 9.52 -37.21 -8.01
C PRO A 14 10.30 -36.03 -7.42
N LEU A 15 9.99 -34.81 -7.88
CA LEU A 15 10.36 -33.60 -7.17
C LEU A 15 9.88 -33.83 -5.74
N ARG A 16 10.82 -33.68 -4.80
CA ARG A 16 10.58 -33.75 -3.35
C ARG A 16 9.25 -33.06 -3.07
N ARG A 17 8.42 -33.60 -2.18
CA ARG A 17 7.25 -32.90 -1.63
C ARG A 17 7.72 -31.53 -1.13
N GLU A 18 7.65 -30.54 -2.01
CA GLU A 18 7.89 -29.14 -1.70
C GLU A 18 6.69 -28.73 -0.86
N GLU A 19 6.97 -28.19 0.32
CA GLU A 19 5.92 -27.54 1.11
C GLU A 19 5.17 -26.58 0.19
N PRO A 20 3.83 -26.58 0.19
CA PRO A 20 3.07 -25.74 -0.72
C PRO A 20 3.51 -24.29 -0.52
N LEU A 21 4.07 -23.71 -1.59
CA LEU A 21 4.54 -22.34 -1.57
C LEU A 21 3.35 -21.41 -1.30
N THR A 22 3.50 -20.53 -0.32
CA THR A 22 2.44 -19.57 0.01
C THR A 22 2.40 -18.46 -1.03
N ASN A 23 1.19 -17.99 -1.34
CA ASN A 23 0.98 -16.85 -2.21
C ASN A 23 1.78 -15.61 -1.71
N PRO A 24 2.51 -14.92 -2.60
CA PRO A 24 3.39 -13.81 -2.24
C PRO A 24 2.67 -12.52 -1.79
N GLY A 25 1.35 -12.41 -1.97
CA GLY A 25 0.57 -11.18 -1.80
C GLY A 25 0.59 -10.31 -3.07
N SER A 26 0.08 -9.09 -2.95
CA SER A 26 0.10 -8.09 -4.03
C SER A 26 1.41 -7.30 -4.04
N PHE A 27 1.76 -6.72 -5.20
CA PHE A 27 2.95 -5.89 -5.37
C PHE A 27 2.90 -4.64 -4.50
N ASP A 28 1.72 -4.03 -4.33
CA ASP A 28 1.52 -2.86 -3.46
C ASP A 28 1.84 -3.15 -1.98
N GLU A 29 1.75 -4.41 -1.57
CA GLU A 29 1.98 -4.83 -0.19
C GLU A 29 3.46 -5.07 0.14
N LEU A 30 4.35 -5.01 -0.86
CA LEU A 30 5.77 -5.32 -0.69
C LEU A 30 6.39 -4.46 0.42
N HIS A 31 6.21 -3.14 0.32
CA HIS A 31 6.76 -2.17 1.28
C HIS A 31 5.81 -1.84 2.44
N ARG A 32 4.57 -2.35 2.42
CA ARG A 32 3.52 -1.98 3.38
C ARG A 32 3.96 -2.17 4.83
N LYS A 33 4.60 -3.31 5.14
CA LYS A 33 5.08 -3.60 6.51
C LYS A 33 6.09 -2.58 7.04
N CYS A 34 6.96 -2.06 6.17
CA CYS A 34 7.90 -1.03 6.57
C CYS A 34 7.19 0.32 6.70
N LYS A 35 6.37 0.67 5.70
CA LYS A 35 5.61 1.93 5.65
C LYS A 35 4.67 2.12 6.85
N GLU A 36 4.05 1.06 7.36
CA GLU A 36 3.15 1.10 8.53
C GLU A 36 3.85 1.48 9.84
N VAL A 37 5.16 1.23 9.97
CA VAL A 37 5.95 1.58 11.17
C VAL A 37 6.15 3.09 11.26
N PHE A 38 6.22 3.78 10.11
CA PHE A 38 6.47 5.20 10.08
C PHE A 38 5.24 6.02 10.54
N PRO A 39 5.46 7.12 11.28
CA PRO A 39 4.41 8.05 11.62
C PRO A 39 3.92 8.80 10.38
N GLN A 40 2.60 8.97 10.26
CA GLN A 40 2.03 9.84 9.23
C GLN A 40 2.22 11.30 9.64
N GLN A 41 2.65 12.16 8.71
CA GLN A 41 2.74 13.59 8.98
C GLN A 41 1.35 14.17 9.24
N MET A 42 1.22 14.90 10.35
CA MET A 42 -0.03 15.53 10.77
C MET A 42 0.18 17.01 10.94
N GLU A 43 -0.72 17.81 10.39
CA GLU A 43 -0.72 19.26 10.51
C GLU A 43 -2.13 19.74 10.84
N GLY A 44 -2.22 20.71 11.75
CA GLY A 44 -3.47 21.32 12.15
C GLY A 44 -4.34 20.35 12.96
N VAL A 45 -5.66 20.44 12.77
CA VAL A 45 -6.64 19.70 13.54
C VAL A 45 -7.40 18.75 12.63
N LYS A 46 -7.43 17.46 12.96
CA LYS A 46 -8.26 16.49 12.24
C LYS A 46 -9.28 15.87 13.19
N LEU A 47 -10.57 16.03 12.91
CA LEU A 47 -11.64 15.35 13.63
C LEU A 47 -12.22 14.29 12.71
N ILE A 48 -12.09 13.02 13.11
CA ILE A 48 -12.65 11.87 12.39
C ILE A 48 -13.76 11.28 13.24
N ILE A 49 -14.97 11.23 12.73
CA ILE A 49 -16.12 10.61 13.37
C ILE A 49 -16.54 9.43 12.51
N ASN A 50 -16.29 8.22 13.01
CA ASN A 50 -16.70 6.98 12.39
C ASN A 50 -17.99 6.52 13.05
N LYS A 51 -19.01 6.23 12.25
CA LYS A 51 -20.29 5.70 12.71
C LYS A 51 -20.64 4.48 11.87
N ALA A 52 -20.60 3.31 12.49
CA ALA A 52 -21.14 2.09 11.90
C ALA A 52 -22.67 2.11 12.04
N LEU A 53 -23.38 2.19 10.91
CA LEU A 53 -24.85 2.12 10.89
C LEU A 53 -25.34 0.67 10.85
N SER A 54 -24.55 -0.23 10.23
CA SER A 54 -24.76 -1.67 10.22
C SER A 54 -23.40 -2.40 10.13
N SER A 55 -23.41 -3.74 10.18
CA SER A 55 -22.20 -4.54 9.93
C SER A 55 -21.62 -4.32 8.51
N HIS A 56 -22.49 -3.95 7.58
CA HIS A 56 -22.17 -3.78 6.16
C HIS A 56 -21.96 -2.33 5.74
N PHE A 57 -22.37 -1.35 6.57
CA PHE A 57 -22.36 0.05 6.18
C PHE A 57 -21.77 0.94 7.26
N GLN A 58 -20.67 1.60 6.91
CA GLN A 58 -19.93 2.50 7.76
C GLN A 58 -19.87 3.89 7.12
N VAL A 59 -20.05 4.91 7.95
CA VAL A 59 -20.01 6.31 7.54
C VAL A 59 -18.95 7.02 8.36
N THR A 60 -18.06 7.74 7.69
CA THR A 60 -16.94 8.45 8.28
C THR A 60 -17.00 9.92 7.87
N HIS A 61 -17.05 10.79 8.87
CA HIS A 61 -16.95 12.24 8.69
C HIS A 61 -15.55 12.68 9.09
N THR A 62 -14.79 13.25 8.17
CA THR A 62 -13.46 13.78 8.44
C THR A 62 -13.45 15.29 8.23
N ILE A 63 -13.26 16.04 9.31
CA ILE A 63 -13.06 17.49 9.28
C ILE A 63 -11.57 17.74 9.45
N HIS A 64 -10.93 18.34 8.44
CA HIS A 64 -9.53 18.75 8.52
C HIS A 64 -9.43 20.27 8.52
N MET A 65 -8.90 20.83 9.59
CA MET A 65 -8.62 22.26 9.73
C MET A 65 -7.11 22.46 9.65
N SER A 66 -6.62 22.92 8.51
CA SER A 66 -5.21 23.21 8.29
C SER A 66 -4.90 24.68 8.58
N THR A 67 -3.67 24.94 9.00
CA THR A 67 -3.12 26.29 9.19
C THR A 67 -2.36 26.81 7.97
N VAL A 68 -1.91 25.91 7.09
CA VAL A 68 -1.13 26.23 5.88
C VAL A 68 -1.98 26.11 4.62
N GLY A 69 -2.90 25.15 4.59
CA GLY A 69 -3.79 24.88 3.47
C GLY A 69 -5.24 25.31 3.72
N GLN A 70 -6.13 24.89 2.82
CA GLN A 70 -7.57 25.06 2.99
C GLN A 70 -8.11 24.01 3.95
N SER A 71 -9.05 24.42 4.82
CA SER A 71 -9.81 23.48 5.63
C SER A 71 -10.79 22.73 4.73
N SER A 72 -10.85 21.40 4.87
CA SER A 72 -11.72 20.55 4.08
C SER A 72 -12.61 19.68 4.97
N TYR A 73 -13.79 19.38 4.46
CA TYR A 73 -14.65 18.36 5.02
C TYR A 73 -14.77 17.22 4.02
N HIS A 74 -14.47 16.02 4.46
CA HIS A 74 -14.57 14.78 3.70
C HIS A 74 -15.65 13.90 4.29
N PHE A 75 -16.58 13.49 3.45
CA PHE A 75 -17.61 12.52 3.79
C PHE A 75 -17.29 11.21 3.09
N ASN A 76 -16.90 10.21 3.87
CA ASN A 76 -16.55 8.89 3.39
C ASN A 76 -17.64 7.88 3.79
N THR A 77 -18.04 7.05 2.85
CA THR A 77 -18.97 5.94 3.07
C THR A 77 -18.33 4.66 2.56
N THR A 78 -18.41 3.61 3.36
CA THR A 78 -17.88 2.29 3.02
C THR A 78 -18.99 1.26 3.18
N TYR A 79 -19.27 0.56 2.09
CA TYR A 79 -20.14 -0.61 2.08
C TYR A 79 -19.31 -1.87 1.89
N VAL A 80 -19.60 -2.87 2.71
CA VAL A 80 -18.92 -4.16 2.73
C VAL A 80 -19.96 -5.26 2.60
N GLY A 81 -19.81 -6.13 1.61
CA GLY A 81 -20.69 -7.28 1.39
C GLY A 81 -20.34 -8.51 2.21
N ASP A 82 -21.15 -9.56 2.03
CA ASP A 82 -21.13 -10.79 2.86
C ASP A 82 -20.04 -11.80 2.47
N ARG A 83 -19.49 -11.74 1.24
CA ARG A 83 -18.54 -12.76 0.76
C ARG A 83 -17.15 -12.49 1.31
N GLN A 84 -16.75 -13.27 2.31
CA GLN A 84 -15.42 -13.22 2.91
C GLN A 84 -14.55 -14.36 2.38
N LEU A 85 -13.48 -14.05 1.62
CA LEU A 85 -12.47 -15.06 1.22
C LEU A 85 -11.32 -15.17 2.23
N SER A 86 -11.06 -14.09 2.98
CA SER A 86 -9.99 -14.01 3.96
C SER A 86 -10.48 -13.22 5.16
N PRO A 87 -10.00 -13.48 6.39
CA PRO A 87 -10.36 -12.69 7.58
C PRO A 87 -10.15 -11.18 7.40
N THR A 88 -9.30 -10.76 6.46
CA THR A 88 -9.00 -9.35 6.15
C THR A 88 -9.75 -8.79 4.94
N GLU A 89 -10.42 -9.61 4.13
CA GLU A 89 -10.96 -9.17 2.83
C GLU A 89 -12.38 -9.70 2.59
N THR A 90 -13.32 -8.77 2.52
CA THR A 90 -14.74 -8.96 2.27
C THR A 90 -15.14 -8.29 0.95
N PHE A 91 -16.00 -8.96 0.20
CA PHE A 91 -16.40 -8.56 -1.14
C PHE A 91 -17.93 -8.63 -1.31
N PRO A 92 -18.51 -7.78 -2.17
CA PRO A 92 -17.93 -6.56 -2.75
C PRO A 92 -17.64 -5.51 -1.67
N MET A 93 -16.64 -4.66 -1.92
CA MET A 93 -16.37 -3.47 -1.11
C MET A 93 -16.51 -2.24 -1.99
N LEU A 94 -17.34 -1.29 -1.55
CA LEU A 94 -17.56 -0.01 -2.21
C LEU A 94 -17.16 1.08 -1.23
N VAL A 95 -16.26 1.97 -1.64
CA VAL A 95 -15.83 3.12 -0.86
C VAL A 95 -16.09 4.36 -1.69
N GLY A 96 -16.75 5.35 -1.11
CA GLY A 96 -16.95 6.66 -1.73
C GLY A 96 -16.57 7.75 -0.76
N ASP A 97 -15.65 8.63 -1.16
CA ASP A 97 -15.20 9.81 -0.42
C ASP A 97 -15.51 11.06 -1.24
N ILE A 98 -16.27 11.99 -0.68
CA ILE A 98 -16.55 13.28 -1.29
C ILE A 98 -16.01 14.40 -0.42
N ASP A 99 -15.26 15.31 -1.03
CA ASP A 99 -14.78 16.51 -0.38
C ASP A 99 -15.77 17.70 -0.55
N SER A 100 -15.63 18.70 0.31
CA SER A 100 -16.40 19.96 0.21
C SER A 100 -16.12 20.77 -1.06
N GLY A 101 -15.03 20.46 -1.77
CA GLY A 101 -14.63 21.09 -3.02
C GLY A 101 -15.26 20.46 -4.27
N GLY A 102 -16.03 19.38 -4.14
CA GLY A 102 -16.64 18.66 -5.25
C GLY A 102 -15.74 17.60 -5.90
N SER A 103 -14.61 17.25 -5.29
CA SER A 103 -13.80 16.09 -5.68
C SER A 103 -14.41 14.82 -5.08
N LEU A 104 -14.66 13.84 -5.94
CA LEU A 104 -15.17 12.52 -5.55
C LEU A 104 -14.05 11.50 -5.78
N ASN A 105 -13.82 10.63 -4.80
CA ASN A 105 -13.04 9.42 -4.96
C ASN A 105 -13.93 8.20 -4.71
N ALA A 106 -14.17 7.40 -5.73
CA ALA A 106 -14.95 6.18 -5.64
C ALA A 106 -14.06 4.97 -5.95
N GLN A 107 -14.04 4.00 -5.04
CA GLN A 107 -13.35 2.73 -5.21
C GLN A 107 -14.35 1.58 -5.14
N VAL A 108 -14.31 0.72 -6.14
CA VAL A 108 -15.14 -0.48 -6.25
C VAL A 108 -14.21 -1.67 -6.31
N LEU A 109 -14.24 -2.51 -5.28
CA LEU A 109 -13.50 -3.76 -5.23
C LEU A 109 -14.50 -4.91 -5.34
N HIS A 110 -14.38 -5.69 -6.41
CA HIS A 110 -15.26 -6.80 -6.71
C HIS A 110 -14.46 -8.06 -6.99
N LEU A 111 -15.01 -9.20 -6.59
CA LEU A 111 -14.43 -10.51 -6.84
C LEU A 111 -15.21 -11.19 -7.96
N VAL A 112 -14.62 -11.26 -9.15
CA VAL A 112 -15.26 -11.86 -10.33
C VAL A 112 -15.21 -13.39 -10.26
N ALA A 113 -14.10 -13.94 -9.78
CA ALA A 113 -13.92 -15.38 -9.54
C ALA A 113 -13.06 -15.60 -8.28
N GLU A 114 -13.04 -16.81 -7.73
CA GLU A 114 -12.29 -17.12 -6.49
C GLU A 114 -10.80 -16.68 -6.55
N ARG A 115 -10.22 -16.67 -7.74
CA ARG A 115 -8.82 -16.27 -8.00
C ARG A 115 -8.66 -14.91 -8.69
N ILE A 116 -9.75 -14.29 -9.17
CA ILE A 116 -9.72 -13.05 -9.97
C ILE A 116 -10.45 -11.93 -9.22
N ARG A 117 -9.70 -10.89 -8.91
CA ARG A 117 -10.15 -9.67 -8.26
C ARG A 117 -10.09 -8.53 -9.25
N THR A 118 -11.08 -7.65 -9.17
CA THR A 118 -11.14 -6.44 -9.98
C THR A 118 -11.34 -5.26 -9.06
N LYS A 119 -10.51 -4.23 -9.22
CA LYS A 119 -10.62 -2.98 -8.49
C LYS A 119 -10.75 -1.85 -9.49
N ALA A 120 -11.79 -1.04 -9.36
CA ALA A 120 -11.97 0.16 -10.15
C ALA A 120 -11.87 1.37 -9.21
N ILE A 121 -11.09 2.38 -9.60
CA ILE A 121 -10.94 3.64 -8.87
C ILE A 121 -11.32 4.78 -9.82
N PHE A 122 -12.19 5.66 -9.37
CA PHE A 122 -12.60 6.86 -10.09
C PHE A 122 -12.33 8.07 -9.21
N GLN A 123 -11.57 9.03 -9.74
CA GLN A 123 -11.31 10.30 -9.07
C GLN A 123 -11.75 11.45 -9.96
N THR A 124 -12.66 12.26 -9.43
CA THR A 124 -13.05 13.54 -10.01
C THR A 124 -12.45 14.66 -9.20
N GLN A 125 -12.15 15.77 -9.86
CA GLN A 125 -11.85 17.03 -9.22
C GLN A 125 -12.86 18.04 -9.76
N GLN A 126 -13.79 18.46 -8.91
CA GLN A 126 -14.91 19.31 -9.29
C GLN A 126 -15.69 18.71 -10.49
N ALA A 127 -15.65 19.38 -11.64
CA ALA A 127 -16.39 19.02 -12.85
C ALA A 127 -15.58 18.16 -13.85
N ARG A 128 -14.32 17.81 -13.53
CA ARG A 128 -13.45 17.06 -14.44
C ARG A 128 -13.10 15.69 -13.85
N PHE A 129 -13.19 14.65 -14.68
CA PHE A 129 -12.61 13.35 -14.37
C PHE A 129 -11.10 13.45 -14.52
N VAL A 130 -10.38 13.24 -13.42
CA VAL A 130 -8.91 13.37 -13.40
C VAL A 130 -8.27 12.01 -13.62
N THR A 131 -8.70 11.01 -12.84
CA THR A 131 -8.19 9.65 -12.97
C THR A 131 -9.31 8.62 -12.93
N TRP A 132 -9.11 7.58 -13.72
CA TRP A 132 -9.91 6.37 -13.75
C TRP A 132 -8.96 5.21 -13.97
N GLN A 133 -8.95 4.28 -13.02
CA GLN A 133 -8.02 3.18 -12.96
C GLN A 133 -8.79 1.88 -12.82
N PHE A 134 -8.43 0.88 -13.62
CA PHE A 134 -8.97 -0.46 -13.57
C PHE A 134 -7.84 -1.45 -13.31
N ASP A 135 -7.88 -2.12 -12.17
CA ASP A 135 -6.95 -3.17 -11.79
C ASP A 135 -7.64 -4.54 -11.90
N GLY A 136 -6.97 -5.48 -12.55
CA GLY A 136 -7.30 -6.90 -12.53
C GLY A 136 -6.17 -7.67 -11.84
N GLU A 137 -6.45 -8.28 -10.70
CA GLU A 137 -5.50 -9.08 -9.92
C GLU A 137 -5.87 -10.57 -10.00
N LEU A 138 -4.94 -11.39 -10.47
CA LEU A 138 -5.01 -12.83 -10.51
C LEU A 138 -4.09 -13.40 -9.43
N ARG A 139 -4.68 -14.01 -8.40
CA ARG A 139 -3.94 -14.72 -7.34
C ARG A 139 -3.94 -16.22 -7.62
N GLY A 140 -2.76 -16.73 -7.99
CA GLY A 140 -2.47 -18.16 -8.04
C GLY A 140 -2.08 -18.69 -6.66
N ASP A 141 -1.66 -19.95 -6.61
CA ASP A 141 -1.22 -20.58 -5.36
C ASP A 141 0.21 -20.10 -4.98
N ASP A 142 1.10 -20.00 -5.95
CA ASP A 142 2.52 -19.60 -5.81
C ASP A 142 2.87 -18.25 -6.49
N TYR A 143 1.95 -17.66 -7.27
CA TYR A 143 2.16 -16.40 -7.97
C TYR A 143 0.98 -15.42 -7.82
N THR A 144 1.26 -14.15 -8.07
CA THR A 144 0.27 -13.08 -8.18
C THR A 144 0.61 -12.22 -9.39
N ALA A 145 -0.36 -12.03 -10.28
CA ALA A 145 -0.24 -11.15 -11.43
C ALA A 145 -1.28 -10.04 -11.32
N THR A 146 -0.89 -8.79 -11.55
CA THR A 146 -1.80 -7.65 -11.57
C THR A 146 -1.63 -6.89 -12.88
N LEU A 147 -2.76 -6.46 -13.44
CA LEU A 147 -2.79 -5.59 -14.61
C LEU A 147 -3.64 -4.37 -14.28
N THR A 148 -3.02 -3.20 -14.33
CA THR A 148 -3.61 -1.91 -14.03
C THR A 148 -3.64 -1.06 -15.29
N LEU A 149 -4.84 -0.59 -15.65
CA LEU A 149 -5.06 0.36 -16.73
C LEU A 149 -5.44 1.70 -16.12
N GLY A 150 -4.56 2.69 -16.26
CA GLY A 150 -4.76 4.04 -15.78
C GLY A 150 -5.00 5.01 -16.93
N ASN A 151 -6.06 5.80 -16.82
CA ASN A 151 -6.38 6.91 -17.71
C ASN A 151 -6.38 6.57 -19.21
N PRO A 152 -7.11 5.51 -19.65
CA PRO A 152 -7.20 5.19 -21.07
C PRO A 152 -8.05 6.24 -21.80
N ASP A 153 -7.44 7.06 -22.65
CA ASP A 153 -8.16 7.99 -23.52
C ASP A 153 -7.93 7.64 -25.00
N VAL A 154 -9.00 7.15 -25.63
CA VAL A 154 -9.01 6.72 -27.04
C VAL A 154 -8.80 7.90 -27.98
N LEU A 155 -9.25 9.11 -27.61
CA LEU A 155 -9.18 10.29 -28.46
C LEU A 155 -7.77 10.88 -28.48
N SER A 156 -7.14 11.00 -27.31
CA SER A 156 -5.76 11.49 -27.19
C SER A 156 -4.71 10.39 -27.38
N GLN A 157 -5.12 9.14 -27.63
CA GLN A 157 -4.24 7.97 -27.69
C GLN A 157 -3.29 7.85 -26.49
N SER A 158 -3.76 8.27 -25.31
CA SER A 158 -2.98 8.20 -24.08
C SER A 158 -3.45 7.05 -23.20
N VAL A 159 -2.49 6.29 -22.67
CA VAL A 159 -2.79 5.18 -21.77
C VAL A 159 -1.59 4.92 -20.88
N ILE A 160 -1.87 4.56 -19.62
CA ILE A 160 -0.88 4.01 -18.70
C ILE A 160 -1.28 2.56 -18.44
N VAL A 161 -0.39 1.63 -18.76
CA VAL A 161 -0.55 0.21 -18.48
C VAL A 161 0.54 -0.18 -17.51
N VAL A 162 0.16 -0.71 -16.36
CA VAL A 162 1.09 -1.24 -15.36
C VAL A 162 0.81 -2.72 -15.20
N ALA A 163 1.82 -3.55 -15.40
CA ALA A 163 1.74 -4.99 -15.19
C ALA A 163 2.71 -5.38 -14.07
N HIS A 164 2.22 -6.06 -13.04
CA HIS A 164 3.07 -6.66 -12.02
C HIS A 164 2.97 -8.17 -12.07
N PHE A 165 4.08 -8.82 -11.79
CA PHE A 165 4.16 -10.26 -11.63
C PHE A 165 5.07 -10.57 -10.45
N LEU A 166 4.56 -11.31 -9.48
CA LEU A 166 5.31 -11.81 -8.32
C LEU A 166 5.15 -13.31 -8.23
N GLN A 167 6.26 -14.00 -7.98
CA GLN A 167 6.30 -15.44 -7.80
C GLN A 167 7.11 -15.80 -6.56
N SER A 168 6.57 -16.70 -5.75
CA SER A 168 7.27 -17.32 -4.64
C SER A 168 8.24 -18.36 -5.19
N VAL A 169 9.54 -18.11 -5.07
CA VAL A 169 10.59 -19.03 -5.57
C VAL A 169 10.99 -20.03 -4.48
N THR A 170 10.94 -19.59 -3.22
CA THR A 170 11.10 -20.46 -2.04
C THR A 170 10.12 -20.01 -0.98
N SER A 171 9.94 -20.79 0.09
CA SER A 171 9.05 -20.43 1.22
C SER A 171 9.38 -19.08 1.89
N ARG A 172 10.53 -18.47 1.59
CA ARG A 172 10.98 -17.19 2.15
C ARG A 172 11.30 -16.13 1.10
N LEU A 173 11.63 -16.51 -0.13
CA LEU A 173 12.06 -15.61 -1.20
C LEU A 173 10.96 -15.49 -2.25
N VAL A 174 10.52 -14.27 -2.47
CA VAL A 174 9.62 -13.85 -3.53
C VAL A 174 10.37 -12.95 -4.48
N LEU A 175 10.30 -13.24 -5.76
CA LEU A 175 10.86 -12.40 -6.83
C LEU A 175 9.74 -11.98 -7.77
N GLY A 176 9.93 -10.85 -8.43
CA GLY A 176 8.98 -10.37 -9.42
C GLY A 176 9.47 -9.17 -10.17
N GLY A 177 8.56 -8.59 -10.92
CA GLY A 177 8.81 -7.38 -11.67
C GLY A 177 7.54 -6.58 -11.89
N GLU A 178 7.77 -5.32 -12.17
CA GLU A 178 6.79 -4.33 -12.58
C GLU A 178 7.21 -3.79 -13.95
N MET A 179 6.24 -3.69 -14.85
CA MET A 179 6.41 -3.02 -16.13
C MET A 179 5.38 -1.90 -16.23
N VAL A 180 5.85 -0.66 -16.29
CA VAL A 180 5.03 0.53 -16.50
C VAL A 180 5.23 0.99 -17.93
N TYR A 181 4.20 0.84 -18.76
CA TYR A 181 4.13 1.40 -20.10
C TYR A 181 3.23 2.63 -20.07
N HIS A 182 3.77 3.78 -20.45
CA HIS A 182 2.97 4.98 -20.64
C HIS A 182 3.15 5.49 -22.07
N ARG A 183 2.01 5.79 -22.69
CA ARG A 183 1.93 6.37 -24.02
C ARG A 183 1.20 7.70 -23.91
N ARG A 184 1.84 8.76 -24.37
CA ARG A 184 1.25 10.10 -24.55
C ARG A 184 1.59 10.61 -25.94
N PRO A 185 0.82 11.55 -26.52
CA PRO A 185 1.16 12.16 -27.79
C PRO A 185 2.59 12.72 -27.79
N GLY A 186 3.49 12.09 -28.53
CA GLY A 186 4.90 12.48 -28.65
C GLY A 186 5.85 11.91 -27.60
N GLU A 187 5.38 11.14 -26.62
CA GLU A 187 6.23 10.50 -25.60
C GLU A 187 5.77 9.06 -25.34
N GLU A 188 6.65 8.11 -25.64
CA GLU A 188 6.47 6.69 -25.32
C GLU A 188 7.58 6.24 -24.38
N GLY A 189 7.21 5.62 -23.27
CA GLY A 189 8.17 5.12 -22.30
C GLY A 189 7.72 3.81 -21.67
N ALA A 190 8.66 2.87 -21.60
CA ALA A 190 8.52 1.64 -20.83
C ALA A 190 9.58 1.63 -19.73
N ILE A 191 9.14 1.44 -18.49
CA ILE A 191 10.02 1.30 -17.33
C ILE A 191 9.80 -0.10 -16.76
N VAL A 192 10.90 -0.83 -16.62
CA VAL A 192 10.90 -2.13 -15.96
C VAL A 192 11.60 -1.99 -14.62
N THR A 193 10.95 -2.52 -13.58
CA THR A 193 11.43 -2.56 -12.20
C THR A 193 11.45 -4.02 -11.78
N LEU A 194 12.56 -4.47 -11.22
CA LEU A 194 12.68 -5.78 -10.59
C LEU A 194 12.40 -5.63 -9.10
N ALA A 195 11.65 -6.56 -8.54
CA ALA A 195 11.28 -6.58 -7.13
C ALA A 195 11.72 -7.89 -6.48
N GLY A 196 12.24 -7.79 -5.26
CA GLY A 196 12.60 -8.93 -4.44
C GLY A 196 12.12 -8.72 -3.00
N LYS A 197 11.56 -9.77 -2.40
CA LYS A 197 11.20 -9.80 -0.98
C LYS A 197 11.73 -11.07 -0.33
N TYR A 198 12.42 -10.88 0.79
CA TYR A 198 12.91 -11.95 1.63
C TYR A 198 12.26 -11.87 3.01
N THR A 199 11.54 -12.92 3.38
CA THR A 199 10.81 -13.01 4.65
C THR A 199 11.50 -14.00 5.56
N ALA A 200 12.08 -13.50 6.66
CA ALA A 200 12.61 -14.31 7.75
C ALA A 200 11.61 -14.35 8.93
N LEU A 201 11.96 -15.08 9.99
CA LEU A 201 11.10 -15.26 11.16
C LEU A 201 10.78 -13.95 11.90
N LYS A 202 11.75 -13.01 11.96
CA LYS A 202 11.64 -11.75 12.72
C LYS A 202 11.76 -10.50 11.86
N TRP A 203 12.18 -10.64 10.61
CA TRP A 203 12.47 -9.50 9.73
C TRP A 203 12.07 -9.79 8.29
N VAL A 204 11.82 -8.72 7.55
CA VAL A 204 11.46 -8.75 6.13
C VAL A 204 12.32 -7.70 5.43
N ALA A 205 13.01 -8.10 4.38
CA ALA A 205 13.73 -7.18 3.51
C ALA A 205 13.08 -7.17 2.14
N THR A 206 12.98 -5.99 1.54
CA THR A 206 12.43 -5.81 0.20
C THR A 206 13.32 -4.88 -0.60
N LEU A 207 13.44 -5.13 -1.90
CA LEU A 207 14.28 -4.37 -2.79
C LEU A 207 13.60 -4.26 -4.15
N ASN A 208 13.37 -3.03 -4.58
CA ASN A 208 12.90 -2.69 -5.91
C ASN A 208 14.01 -1.94 -6.63
N ILE A 209 14.40 -2.39 -7.82
CA ILE A 209 15.43 -1.76 -8.64
C ILE A 209 14.87 -1.62 -10.05
N GLY A 210 14.79 -0.40 -10.55
CA GLY A 210 14.37 -0.11 -11.92
C GLY A 210 15.19 1.02 -12.53
N TYR A 211 14.88 1.36 -13.77
CA TYR A 211 15.56 2.46 -14.47
C TYR A 211 15.37 3.81 -13.76
N GLY A 212 14.25 4.00 -13.04
CA GLY A 212 13.96 5.24 -12.31
C GLY A 212 14.66 5.39 -10.96
N GLY A 213 15.21 4.31 -10.40
CA GLY A 213 15.80 4.32 -9.07
C GLY A 213 15.77 2.96 -8.37
N ALA A 214 16.26 2.96 -7.13
CA ALA A 214 16.23 1.82 -6.23
C ALA A 214 15.49 2.19 -4.95
N HIS A 215 14.62 1.29 -4.48
CA HIS A 215 13.88 1.44 -3.24
C HIS A 215 14.05 0.18 -2.40
N ALA A 216 14.75 0.30 -1.28
CA ALA A 216 14.99 -0.79 -0.35
C ALA A 216 14.25 -0.52 0.96
N SER A 217 13.63 -1.55 1.52
CA SER A 217 13.02 -1.45 2.84
C SER A 217 13.34 -2.65 3.71
N TYR A 218 13.58 -2.41 4.99
CA TYR A 218 13.91 -3.42 5.98
C TYR A 218 13.02 -3.24 7.21
N TYR A 219 12.19 -4.24 7.47
CA TYR A 219 11.32 -4.30 8.62
C TYR A 219 11.86 -5.34 9.60
N HIS A 220 11.92 -4.99 10.88
CA HIS A 220 12.36 -5.90 11.94
C HIS A 220 11.47 -5.77 13.17
N ARG A 221 10.92 -6.90 13.60
CA ARG A 221 10.18 -7.01 14.87
C ARG A 221 11.12 -7.47 15.97
N ALA A 222 11.65 -6.51 16.73
CA ALA A 222 12.57 -6.79 17.83
C ALA A 222 11.86 -7.46 19.00
N ASN A 223 10.67 -6.97 19.36
CA ASN A 223 9.84 -7.51 20.44
C ASN A 223 8.34 -7.35 20.10
N GLU A 224 7.44 -7.89 20.92
CA GLU A 224 6.00 -7.70 20.72
C GLU A 224 5.57 -6.24 20.83
N GLN A 225 6.30 -5.46 21.63
CA GLN A 225 6.07 -4.04 21.85
C GLN A 225 6.83 -3.14 20.86
N VAL A 226 7.92 -3.63 20.24
CA VAL A 226 8.85 -2.79 19.47
C VAL A 226 9.05 -3.32 18.06
N GLN A 227 8.75 -2.46 17.10
CA GLN A 227 8.96 -2.71 15.67
C GLN A 227 9.82 -1.60 15.09
N VAL A 228 10.71 -1.95 14.16
CA VAL A 228 11.64 -1.03 13.52
C VAL A 228 11.51 -1.17 12.01
N GLY A 229 11.53 -0.05 11.31
CA GLY A 229 11.48 0.05 9.86
C GLY A 229 12.61 0.94 9.36
N VAL A 230 13.25 0.54 8.28
CA VAL A 230 14.27 1.34 7.58
C VAL A 230 13.90 1.37 6.12
N GLU A 231 13.96 2.55 5.52
CA GLU A 231 13.63 2.78 4.12
C GLU A 231 14.76 3.58 3.47
N LEU A 232 15.23 3.12 2.33
CA LEU A 232 16.24 3.78 1.51
C LEU A 232 15.65 3.94 0.12
N GLU A 233 15.49 5.19 -0.32
CA GLU A 233 15.02 5.52 -1.66
C GLU A 233 16.12 6.29 -2.38
N ALA A 234 16.53 5.76 -3.52
CA ALA A 234 17.55 6.34 -4.38
C ALA A 234 16.95 6.59 -5.75
N ASN A 235 16.80 7.85 -6.13
CA ASN A 235 16.24 8.24 -7.42
C ASN A 235 17.38 8.60 -8.38
N THR A 236 17.56 7.78 -9.42
CA THR A 236 18.65 7.97 -10.38
C THR A 236 18.45 9.21 -11.26
N ARG A 237 17.19 9.61 -11.50
CA ARG A 237 16.87 10.78 -12.34
C ARG A 237 17.14 12.09 -11.62
N LEU A 238 16.74 12.18 -10.36
CA LEU A 238 16.96 13.37 -9.53
C LEU A 238 18.35 13.39 -8.87
N GLN A 239 19.05 12.26 -8.88
CA GLN A 239 20.30 12.04 -8.13
C GLN A 239 20.13 12.28 -6.61
N ASP A 240 18.91 12.06 -6.12
CA ASP A 240 18.56 12.22 -4.72
C ASP A 240 18.51 10.86 -4.03
N THR A 241 19.11 10.80 -2.85
CA THR A 241 19.06 9.62 -1.97
C THR A 241 18.51 10.02 -0.62
N THR A 242 17.41 9.40 -0.21
CA THR A 242 16.77 9.61 1.08
C THR A 242 16.85 8.34 1.91
N PHE A 243 17.15 8.51 3.19
CA PHE A 243 17.23 7.42 4.15
C PHE A 243 16.36 7.75 5.36
N ALA A 244 15.36 6.92 5.61
CA ALA A 244 14.42 7.07 6.71
C ALA A 244 14.53 5.89 7.68
N PHE A 245 14.63 6.22 8.96
CA PHE A 245 14.58 5.28 10.07
C PHE A 245 13.31 5.54 10.88
N GLY A 246 12.51 4.50 11.07
CA GLY A 246 11.25 4.55 11.81
C GLY A 246 11.19 3.49 12.89
N TYR A 247 10.49 3.78 13.97
CA TYR A 247 10.20 2.79 14.99
C TYR A 247 8.80 2.98 15.55
N GLN A 248 8.18 1.86 15.94
CA GLN A 248 6.87 1.83 16.55
C GLN A 248 6.95 1.12 17.90
N LEU A 249 6.51 1.82 18.94
CA LEU A 249 6.36 1.33 20.30
C LEU A 249 4.88 1.16 20.59
N ASN A 250 4.46 -0.07 20.85
CA ASN A 250 3.11 -0.40 21.30
C ASN A 250 3.14 -0.71 22.81
N LEU A 251 2.48 0.12 23.60
CA LEU A 251 2.38 0.02 25.05
C LEU A 251 0.93 -0.37 25.42
N PRO A 252 0.61 -1.68 25.45
CA PRO A 252 -0.76 -2.14 25.72
C PRO A 252 -1.26 -1.74 27.11
N GLN A 253 -0.38 -1.71 28.12
CA GLN A 253 -0.75 -1.32 29.48
C GLN A 253 -1.23 0.14 29.58
N ALA A 254 -0.74 1.02 28.70
CA ALA A 254 -1.10 2.44 28.66
C ALA A 254 -2.10 2.78 27.55
N ASN A 255 -2.58 1.78 26.79
CA ASN A 255 -3.41 1.95 25.59
C ASN A 255 -2.84 2.99 24.60
N MET A 256 -1.52 2.92 24.39
CA MET A 256 -0.75 3.95 23.71
C MET A 256 0.14 3.34 22.63
N VAL A 257 0.16 3.96 21.46
CA VAL A 257 1.07 3.62 20.36
C VAL A 257 1.88 4.87 20.03
N PHE A 258 3.20 4.75 20.05
CA PHE A 258 4.10 5.82 19.65
C PHE A 258 4.86 5.39 18.41
N ARG A 259 4.92 6.27 17.40
CA ARG A 259 5.72 6.07 16.19
C ARG A 259 6.70 7.22 16.06
N GLY A 260 7.98 6.91 15.84
CA GLY A 260 9.04 7.88 15.61
C GLY A 260 9.62 7.74 14.21
N LEU A 261 10.09 8.86 13.65
CA LEU A 261 10.78 8.96 12.36
C LEU A 261 12.02 9.84 12.51
N LEU A 262 13.10 9.40 11.87
CA LEU A 262 14.31 10.16 11.63
C LEU A 262 14.68 10.00 10.15
N ASP A 263 14.80 11.10 9.42
CA ASP A 263 15.16 11.11 8.00
C ASP A 263 16.52 11.78 7.77
N SER A 264 17.21 11.41 6.68
CA SER A 264 18.52 11.96 6.28
C SER A 264 18.48 13.45 5.98
N ASN A 265 17.29 14.01 5.72
CA ASN A 265 17.04 15.44 5.56
C ASN A 265 16.99 16.22 6.88
N TRP A 266 17.49 15.63 7.98
CA TRP A 266 17.44 16.21 9.34
C TRP A 266 16.01 16.52 9.81
N CYS A 267 15.05 15.71 9.33
CA CYS A 267 13.66 15.77 9.75
C CYS A 267 13.45 14.71 10.83
N VAL A 268 13.01 15.16 12.01
CA VAL A 268 12.66 14.29 13.13
C VAL A 268 11.19 14.46 13.41
N GLY A 269 10.47 13.37 13.62
CA GLY A 269 9.07 13.46 13.98
C GLY A 269 8.57 12.29 14.78
N GLY A 270 7.41 12.47 15.38
CA GLY A 270 6.73 11.41 16.06
C GLY A 270 5.23 11.65 16.14
N VAL A 271 4.49 10.55 16.20
CA VAL A 271 3.05 10.54 16.42
C VAL A 271 2.76 9.66 17.63
N LEU A 272 2.01 10.22 18.57
CA LEU A 272 1.54 9.56 19.77
C LEU A 272 0.03 9.36 19.67
N GLU A 273 -0.41 8.11 19.55
CA GLU A 273 -1.81 7.72 19.59
C GLU A 273 -2.15 7.15 20.96
N LYS A 274 -3.21 7.65 21.59
CA LYS A 274 -3.71 7.17 22.88
C LYS A 274 -5.20 6.92 22.81
N LYS A 275 -5.60 5.70 23.13
CA LYS A 275 -7.01 5.33 23.28
C LYS A 275 -7.45 5.63 24.72
N LEU A 276 -8.62 6.24 24.87
CA LEU A 276 -9.12 6.72 26.17
C LEU A 276 -10.36 5.92 26.62
N PRO A 277 -10.20 4.70 27.17
CA PRO A 277 -11.32 3.97 27.76
C PRO A 277 -11.90 4.74 28.96
N PRO A 278 -13.22 4.74 29.20
CA PRO A 278 -14.27 3.93 28.56
C PRO A 278 -14.87 4.52 27.26
N LEU A 279 -14.44 5.71 26.83
CA LEU A 279 -14.97 6.35 25.63
C LEU A 279 -14.31 5.75 24.37
N PRO A 280 -15.04 5.58 23.25
CA PRO A 280 -14.47 5.11 21.98
C PRO A 280 -13.68 6.24 21.27
N VAL A 281 -12.83 6.96 22.02
CA VAL A 281 -12.07 8.11 21.52
C VAL A 281 -10.59 7.77 21.51
N THR A 282 -9.95 8.03 20.38
CA THR A 282 -8.49 7.96 20.20
C THR A 282 -7.96 9.36 19.93
N LEU A 283 -7.04 9.82 20.77
CA LEU A 283 -6.30 11.06 20.58
C LEU A 283 -4.97 10.74 19.89
N ALA A 284 -4.67 11.41 18.78
CA ALA A 284 -3.37 11.35 18.13
C ALA A 284 -2.71 12.73 18.17
N LEU A 285 -1.45 12.78 18.59
CA LEU A 285 -0.64 14.00 18.64
C LEU A 285 0.60 13.78 17.77
N GLY A 286 0.76 14.61 16.73
CA GLY A 286 1.90 14.56 15.82
C GLY A 286 2.76 15.81 15.95
N ALA A 287 4.08 15.63 15.95
CA ALA A 287 5.05 16.72 15.91
C ALA A 287 6.21 16.35 14.98
N PHE A 288 6.55 17.25 14.06
CA PHE A 288 7.60 17.09 13.06
C PHE A 288 8.46 18.35 13.02
N LEU A 289 9.76 18.19 13.17
CA LEU A 289 10.75 19.25 13.19
C LEU A 289 11.78 18.99 12.09
N ASN A 290 11.91 19.94 11.17
CA ASN A 290 13.02 19.95 10.23
C ASN A 290 14.10 20.90 10.75
N HIS A 291 15.24 20.34 11.18
CA HIS A 291 16.35 21.12 11.73
C HIS A 291 17.07 21.98 10.68
N TRP A 292 17.14 21.53 9.43
CA TRP A 292 17.81 22.28 8.38
C TRP A 292 17.03 23.53 7.97
N LYS A 293 15.71 23.39 7.82
CA LYS A 293 14.81 24.48 7.40
C LYS A 293 14.25 25.26 8.59
N ASN A 294 14.53 24.85 9.83
CA ASN A 294 13.95 25.38 11.06
C ASN A 294 12.41 25.50 11.00
N ARG A 295 11.75 24.48 10.43
CA ARG A 295 10.28 24.44 10.35
C ARG A 295 9.74 23.37 11.28
N PHE A 296 8.83 23.78 12.14
CA PHE A 296 8.09 22.90 13.04
C PHE A 296 6.64 22.81 12.60
N HIS A 297 6.15 21.59 12.44
CA HIS A 297 4.74 21.31 12.14
C HIS A 297 4.22 20.42 13.26
N CYS A 298 3.12 20.83 13.87
CA CYS A 298 2.39 19.99 14.81
C CYS A 298 0.94 19.84 14.35
N GLY A 299 0.36 18.72 14.75
CA GLY A 299 -1.04 18.44 14.50
C GLY A 299 -1.62 17.59 15.61
N PHE A 300 -2.93 17.71 15.77
CA PHE A 300 -3.68 16.84 16.64
C PHE A 300 -4.88 16.26 15.89
N SER A 301 -5.15 14.99 16.13
CA SER A 301 -6.33 14.32 15.60
C SER A 301 -7.13 13.69 16.72
N VAL A 302 -8.45 13.85 16.63
CA VAL A 302 -9.40 13.18 17.50
C VAL A 302 -10.20 12.24 16.62
N ILE A 303 -10.14 10.95 16.94
CA ILE A 303 -10.89 9.91 16.24
C ILE A 303 -11.95 9.40 17.20
N VAL A 304 -13.21 9.55 16.83
CA VAL A 304 -14.37 9.06 17.56
C VAL A 304 -14.95 7.90 16.77
N GLY A 305 -15.05 6.72 17.39
CA GLY A 305 -15.63 5.52 16.80
C GLY A 305 -17.01 5.15 17.35
#